data_AF-A0A3P7FN15-F1
#
_entry.id   AF-A0A3P7FN15-F1
#
_cell.length_a   1.000
_cell.length_b   1.000
_cell.length_c   1.000
_cell.angle_alpha   90.00
_cell.angle_beta   90.00
_cell.angle_gamma   90.00
#
_symmetry.space_group_name_H-M   'P 1'
#
loop_
_entity.id
_entity.type
_entity.pdbx_description
1 polymer ?
#
loop_
_entity_poly.entity_id
_entity_poly.type
_entity_poly.pdbx_seq_one_letter_code
_entity_poly.pdbx_strand_id
1 'polypeptide(L)'
;MNDLEVKIHDVWANNLEEEFKRIRDTVKNYPFVAMDTEFPGVVATPLGQFKSKEDFNYQQVSCNVNMLKLIQVGFALLDKEGNMPPTGDVWQFNFQFSLNDDMYSQDSVDLLRNAGIDFGRHQVEGIRMADFGELLTTSGLIVDEHITWLTFHSGYDFGYLMRSILLSELPKEESQFFQYHRKLFPCSYDLKMLLKHPGLVNAKLRGGLQELADQLKVIRKGQQHQAGSDSLLTAQTFFKIKERFFEDTWDQVAPTVEGHLYGLGNTLSSGAPFQMIRIVSLVEALDFTAYVSLFDPESVLKHNVYSLLLYGSIFLLLPTLLVFVGWGSSGNANSFLVESTRDCGKFTGGIPVCEVLLTKMNVKFYGQFLIKYFVALRLITFGIFRPLKNVSFGLFNLSWKCVHWRMPPKFDPSEIKIVYLRCVGGEVGATSALAPKVGPLGLSPKKIGDDIAKATQDWKGLKVTCKLTIQNRVAKIDVVPSAASLLIKELKEPARDRKKVKNGMRQHVMLICN
;
A
#
# COMPACT_ATOMS: atom_id res chain seq x y z
N MET A 1 -2.12 -10.05 -35.46
CA MET A 1 -3.39 -9.51 -34.92
C MET A 1 -4.28 -9.22 -36.11
N ASN A 2 -5.51 -9.73 -36.09
CA ASN A 2 -6.51 -9.49 -37.13
C ASN A 2 -6.67 -7.99 -37.40
N ASP A 3 -7.16 -7.68 -38.60
CA ASP A 3 -7.55 -6.36 -39.12
C ASP A 3 -8.74 -5.74 -38.33
N LEU A 4 -8.78 -5.97 -37.02
CA LEU A 4 -9.77 -5.47 -36.10
C LEU A 4 -9.69 -3.95 -36.09
N GLU A 5 -10.75 -3.34 -36.63
CA GLU A 5 -11.02 -1.92 -36.57
C GLU A 5 -11.13 -1.50 -35.10
N VAL A 6 -10.34 -0.49 -34.72
CA VAL A 6 -10.38 0.07 -33.37
C VAL A 6 -11.31 1.26 -33.35
N LYS A 7 -12.19 1.31 -32.35
CA LYS A 7 -13.16 2.38 -32.13
C LYS A 7 -12.84 3.08 -30.83
N ILE A 8 -12.25 4.26 -30.93
CA ILE A 8 -12.01 5.12 -29.77
C ILE A 8 -13.29 5.93 -29.53
N HIS A 9 -13.97 5.65 -28.41
CA HIS A 9 -15.17 6.34 -27.99
C HIS A 9 -14.79 7.58 -27.19
N ASP A 10 -15.07 8.75 -27.74
CA ASP A 10 -14.99 10.00 -26.98
C ASP A 10 -16.16 10.08 -26.00
N VAL A 11 -15.84 9.92 -24.72
CA VAL A 11 -16.79 9.99 -23.61
C VAL A 11 -16.78 11.41 -23.06
N TRP A 12 -17.96 12.03 -23.07
CA TRP A 12 -18.26 13.36 -22.56
C TRP A 12 -19.32 13.26 -21.47
N ALA A 13 -19.73 14.38 -20.88
CA ALA A 13 -20.72 14.36 -19.80
C ALA A 13 -22.07 13.71 -20.21
N ASN A 14 -22.46 13.81 -21.48
CA ASN A 14 -23.76 13.35 -21.97
C ASN A 14 -23.87 11.83 -22.20
N ASN A 15 -22.76 11.13 -22.47
CA ASN A 15 -22.73 9.67 -22.70
C ASN A 15 -21.95 8.91 -21.60
N LEU A 16 -21.49 9.59 -20.56
CA LEU A 16 -20.67 9.03 -19.49
C LEU A 16 -21.26 7.75 -18.87
N GLU A 17 -22.53 7.79 -18.44
CA GLU A 17 -23.19 6.66 -17.80
C GLU A 17 -23.37 5.46 -18.74
N GLU A 18 -23.71 5.76 -20.01
CA GLU A 18 -23.91 4.76 -21.07
C GLU A 18 -22.60 4.01 -21.33
N GLU A 19 -21.48 4.73 -21.39
CA GLU A 19 -20.17 4.14 -21.63
C GLU A 19 -19.66 3.35 -20.43
N PHE A 20 -19.84 3.86 -19.22
CA PHE A 20 -19.55 3.07 -18.01
C PHE A 20 -20.39 1.79 -17.93
N LYS A 21 -21.63 1.80 -18.43
CA LYS A 21 -22.44 0.58 -18.54
C LYS A 21 -21.79 -0.43 -19.50
N ARG A 22 -21.32 0.00 -20.67
CA ARG A 22 -20.59 -0.87 -21.60
C ARG A 22 -19.31 -1.42 -20.97
N ILE A 23 -18.52 -0.58 -20.30
CA ILE A 23 -17.30 -0.99 -19.61
C ILE A 23 -17.57 -2.06 -18.55
N ARG A 24 -18.62 -1.90 -17.72
CA ARG A 24 -19.02 -2.90 -16.72
C ARG A 24 -19.35 -4.27 -17.31
N ASP A 25 -19.85 -4.32 -18.54
CA ASP A 25 -20.12 -5.57 -19.24
C ASP A 25 -18.87 -6.15 -19.89
N THR A 26 -18.03 -5.30 -20.49
CA THR A 26 -16.77 -5.70 -21.14
C THR A 26 -15.74 -6.22 -20.14
N VAL A 27 -15.54 -5.54 -19.01
CA VAL A 27 -14.49 -5.86 -18.04
C VAL A 27 -14.58 -7.28 -17.47
N LYS A 28 -15.77 -7.88 -17.48
CA LYS A 28 -16.02 -9.27 -17.05
C LYS A 28 -15.18 -10.30 -17.82
N ASN A 29 -14.95 -10.06 -19.11
CA ASN A 29 -14.20 -10.96 -19.99
C ASN A 29 -12.83 -10.39 -20.41
N TYR A 30 -12.61 -9.09 -20.20
CA TYR A 30 -11.41 -8.37 -20.60
C TYR A 30 -10.81 -7.62 -19.38
N PRO A 31 -10.21 -8.36 -18.42
CA PRO A 31 -9.82 -7.82 -17.12
C PRO A 31 -8.48 -7.08 -17.11
N PHE A 32 -7.76 -7.01 -18.24
CA PHE A 32 -6.55 -6.20 -18.36
C PHE A 32 -6.93 -4.80 -18.82
N VAL A 33 -6.72 -3.79 -17.98
CA VAL A 33 -7.11 -2.41 -18.22
C VAL A 33 -5.86 -1.57 -18.40
N ALA A 34 -5.55 -1.19 -19.63
CA ALA A 34 -4.49 -0.23 -19.88
C ALA A 34 -4.99 1.21 -19.77
N MET A 35 -4.17 2.06 -19.18
CA MET A 35 -4.49 3.46 -18.92
C MET A 35 -3.31 4.37 -19.24
N ASP A 36 -3.68 5.54 -19.75
CA ASP A 36 -2.84 6.72 -19.93
C ASP A 36 -3.69 7.98 -19.64
N THR A 37 -3.05 9.06 -19.21
CA THR A 37 -3.74 10.34 -18.94
C THR A 37 -3.11 11.52 -19.65
N GLU A 38 -3.95 12.44 -20.10
CA GLU A 38 -3.52 13.76 -20.56
C GLU A 38 -3.88 14.81 -19.51
N PHE A 39 -2.90 15.60 -19.10
CA PHE A 39 -3.04 16.61 -18.05
C PHE A 39 -2.22 17.86 -18.41
N PRO A 40 -2.51 19.03 -17.81
CA PRO A 40 -2.00 20.33 -18.26
C PRO A 40 -0.53 20.59 -17.87
N GLY A 41 0.27 19.54 -17.73
CA GLY A 41 1.68 19.60 -17.38
C GLY A 41 1.97 19.71 -15.89
N VAL A 42 3.14 20.26 -15.59
CA VAL A 42 3.66 20.44 -14.24
C VAL A 42 3.95 21.92 -14.07
N VAL A 43 3.23 22.58 -13.14
CA VAL A 43 3.29 24.05 -12.96
C VAL A 43 3.96 24.47 -11.66
N ALA A 44 4.12 23.53 -10.71
CA ALA A 44 4.63 23.85 -9.39
C ALA A 44 5.64 22.80 -8.94
N THR A 45 6.78 23.23 -8.41
CA THR A 45 7.78 22.35 -7.81
C THR A 45 7.74 22.49 -6.29
N PRO A 46 7.73 21.38 -5.52
CA PRO A 46 7.72 21.47 -4.06
C PRO A 46 9.05 22.03 -3.55
N LEU A 47 8.98 22.89 -2.54
CA LEU A 47 10.14 23.48 -1.86
C LEU A 47 10.34 22.82 -0.49
N GLY A 48 11.59 22.56 -0.11
CA GLY A 48 11.92 22.02 1.20
C GLY A 48 13.04 21.00 1.18
N GLN A 49 13.22 20.32 2.32
CA GLN A 49 14.10 19.17 2.45
C GLN A 49 13.28 17.89 2.29
N PHE A 50 13.74 16.99 1.43
CA PHE A 50 13.09 15.72 1.12
C PHE A 50 13.95 14.56 1.59
N LYS A 51 13.33 13.48 2.03
CA LYS A 51 14.04 12.32 2.61
C LYS A 51 14.82 11.53 1.55
N SER A 52 14.33 11.54 0.32
CA SER A 52 14.91 10.85 -0.83
C SER A 52 14.49 11.56 -2.12
N LYS A 53 15.04 11.11 -3.26
CA LYS A 53 14.61 11.58 -4.57
C LYS A 53 13.18 11.16 -4.88
N GLU A 54 12.78 9.98 -4.43
CA GLU A 54 11.43 9.45 -4.59
C GLU A 54 10.41 10.23 -3.75
N ASP A 55 10.77 10.62 -2.51
CA ASP A 55 9.94 11.52 -1.69
C ASP A 55 9.74 12.88 -2.40
N PHE A 56 10.80 13.46 -2.97
CA PHE A 56 10.68 14.67 -3.80
C PHE A 56 9.74 14.46 -5.00
N ASN A 57 9.90 13.35 -5.73
CA ASN A 57 9.04 13.04 -6.88
C ASN A 57 7.59 12.85 -6.47
N TYR A 58 7.32 12.21 -5.34
CA TYR A 58 5.96 12.06 -4.83
C TYR A 58 5.36 13.42 -4.46
N GLN A 59 6.11 14.29 -3.78
CA GLN A 59 5.64 15.63 -3.46
C GLN A 59 5.36 16.46 -4.72
N GLN A 60 6.16 16.25 -5.78
CA GLN A 60 5.93 16.85 -7.10
C GLN A 60 4.62 16.36 -7.73
N VAL A 61 4.36 15.05 -7.75
CA VAL A 61 3.09 14.49 -8.20
C VAL A 61 1.93 15.05 -7.37
N SER A 62 2.04 14.97 -6.03
CA SER A 62 0.98 15.38 -5.11
C SER A 62 0.60 16.84 -5.26
N CYS A 63 1.57 17.76 -5.31
CA CYS A 63 1.25 19.18 -5.41
C CYS A 63 0.58 19.50 -6.75
N ASN A 64 1.10 19.01 -7.87
CA ASN A 64 0.53 19.28 -9.20
C ASN A 64 -0.85 18.63 -9.38
N VAL A 65 -1.02 17.36 -9.01
CA VAL A 65 -2.33 16.68 -9.09
C VAL A 65 -3.38 17.39 -8.24
N ASN A 66 -3.01 17.94 -7.07
CA ASN A 66 -3.93 18.69 -6.23
C ASN A 66 -4.30 20.07 -6.80
N MET A 67 -3.41 20.70 -7.57
CA MET A 67 -3.60 22.05 -8.13
C MET A 67 -4.25 22.05 -9.52
N LEU A 68 -4.00 21.02 -10.32
CA LEU A 68 -4.37 20.95 -11.72
C LEU A 68 -5.63 20.11 -11.93
N LYS A 69 -6.22 20.18 -13.12
CA LYS A 69 -7.33 19.30 -13.52
C LYS A 69 -6.87 18.34 -14.61
N LEU A 70 -7.37 17.11 -14.53
CA LEU A 70 -7.19 16.11 -15.58
C LEU A 70 -7.90 16.58 -16.86
N ILE A 71 -7.34 16.34 -18.05
CA ILE A 71 -7.94 16.70 -19.34
C ILE A 71 -8.55 15.45 -19.99
N GLN A 72 -7.79 14.36 -20.09
CA GLN A 72 -8.29 13.06 -20.53
C GLN A 72 -7.79 11.89 -19.69
N VAL A 73 -8.57 10.81 -19.64
CA VAL A 73 -8.07 9.46 -19.31
C VAL A 73 -8.55 8.48 -20.37
N GLY A 74 -7.68 7.57 -20.78
CA GLY A 74 -8.02 6.50 -21.70
C GLY A 74 -8.09 5.16 -20.97
N PHE A 75 -9.01 4.30 -21.39
CA PHE A 75 -9.06 2.89 -20.98
C PHE A 75 -9.12 1.99 -22.22
N ALA A 76 -8.15 1.08 -22.35
CA ALA A 76 -8.19 -0.03 -23.30
C ALA A 76 -8.29 -1.34 -22.53
N LEU A 77 -9.32 -2.15 -22.81
CA LEU A 77 -9.59 -3.41 -22.12
C LEU A 77 -9.17 -4.60 -22.99
N LEU A 78 -8.49 -5.57 -22.38
CA LEU A 78 -7.96 -6.75 -23.05
C LEU A 78 -8.15 -8.02 -22.22
N ASP A 79 -8.13 -9.17 -22.89
CA ASP A 79 -8.09 -10.48 -22.25
C ASP A 79 -6.66 -10.82 -21.79
N LYS A 80 -6.49 -11.99 -21.17
CA LYS A 80 -5.19 -12.45 -20.64
C LYS A 80 -4.16 -12.79 -21.73
N GLU A 81 -4.60 -12.98 -22.96
CA GLU A 81 -3.79 -13.17 -24.15
C GLU A 81 -3.44 -11.84 -24.84
N GLY A 82 -4.01 -10.71 -24.39
CA GLY A 82 -3.77 -9.39 -24.96
C GLY A 82 -4.63 -9.09 -26.20
N ASN A 83 -5.77 -9.77 -26.36
CA ASN A 83 -6.75 -9.44 -27.40
C ASN A 83 -7.79 -8.46 -26.86
N MET A 84 -8.18 -7.51 -27.72
CA MET A 84 -9.31 -6.61 -27.45
C MET A 84 -10.65 -7.34 -27.63
N PRO A 85 -11.74 -6.79 -27.08
CA PRO A 85 -13.09 -7.18 -27.45
C PRO A 85 -13.27 -7.19 -28.98
N PRO A 86 -14.05 -8.14 -29.55
CA PRO A 86 -14.35 -8.16 -30.98
C PRO A 86 -15.00 -6.88 -31.52
N THR A 87 -15.57 -6.05 -30.65
CA THR A 87 -16.11 -4.73 -31.00
C THR A 87 -15.02 -3.69 -31.30
N GLY A 88 -13.79 -3.90 -30.82
CA GLY A 88 -12.66 -3.01 -31.00
C GLY A 88 -12.69 -1.75 -30.13
N ASP A 89 -13.51 -1.74 -29.08
CA ASP A 89 -13.79 -0.54 -28.28
C ASP A 89 -12.62 -0.14 -27.37
N VAL A 90 -12.32 1.15 -27.36
CA VAL A 90 -11.41 1.84 -26.44
C VAL A 90 -12.12 3.10 -25.96
N TRP A 91 -12.00 3.45 -24.68
CA TRP A 91 -12.69 4.62 -24.12
C TRP A 91 -11.72 5.76 -23.87
N GLN A 92 -12.12 6.97 -24.26
CA GLN A 92 -11.38 8.20 -24.04
C GLN A 92 -12.28 9.20 -23.34
N PHE A 93 -12.10 9.37 -22.04
CA PHE A 93 -12.90 10.27 -21.23
C PHE A 93 -12.35 11.68 -21.27
N ASN A 94 -13.20 12.64 -21.60
CA ASN A 94 -12.86 14.04 -21.76
C ASN A 94 -13.42 14.86 -20.59
N PHE A 95 -12.55 15.40 -19.74
CA PHE A 95 -12.93 16.10 -18.52
C PHE A 95 -13.17 17.59 -18.73
N GLN A 96 -13.95 18.19 -17.83
CA GLN A 96 -14.19 19.62 -17.82
C GLN A 96 -12.89 20.39 -17.54
N PHE A 97 -12.49 21.23 -18.50
CA PHE A 97 -11.27 22.05 -18.42
C PHE A 97 -11.46 23.39 -19.13
N SER A 98 -11.07 24.49 -18.48
CA SER A 98 -11.21 25.85 -19.01
C SER A 98 -9.84 26.54 -19.07
N LEU A 99 -9.40 26.93 -20.27
CA LEU A 99 -8.17 27.73 -20.43
C LEU A 99 -8.27 29.14 -19.81
N ASN A 100 -9.48 29.60 -19.48
CA ASN A 100 -9.68 30.90 -18.83
C ASN A 100 -9.60 30.82 -17.30
N ASP A 101 -9.94 29.66 -16.72
CA ASP A 101 -10.13 29.51 -15.27
C ASP A 101 -9.10 28.57 -14.62
N ASP A 102 -8.61 27.57 -15.37
CA ASP A 102 -7.77 26.50 -14.84
C ASP A 102 -6.28 26.78 -15.08
N MET A 103 -5.43 26.38 -14.12
CA MET A 103 -3.98 26.49 -14.25
C MET A 103 -3.44 25.46 -15.24
N TYR A 104 -2.43 25.84 -16.01
CA TYR A 104 -1.74 24.95 -16.94
C TYR A 104 -0.32 25.43 -17.28
N SER A 105 0.48 24.51 -17.83
CA SER A 105 1.72 24.79 -18.54
C SER A 105 1.43 25.08 -20.01
N GLN A 106 1.96 26.20 -20.53
CA GLN A 106 1.76 26.61 -21.91
C GLN A 106 2.25 25.52 -22.90
N ASP A 107 3.43 24.97 -22.66
CA ASP A 107 4.03 23.92 -23.50
C ASP A 107 3.14 22.67 -23.58
N SER A 108 2.53 22.28 -22.46
CA SER A 108 1.65 21.11 -22.40
C SER A 108 0.33 21.36 -23.14
N VAL A 109 -0.27 22.55 -22.97
CA VAL A 109 -1.49 22.90 -23.71
C VAL A 109 -1.24 22.99 -25.21
N ASP A 110 -0.12 23.55 -25.63
CA ASP A 110 0.21 23.66 -27.05
C ASP A 110 0.47 22.30 -27.68
N LEU A 111 1.15 21.39 -26.95
CA LEU A 111 1.31 20.00 -27.36
C LEU A 111 -0.05 19.30 -27.53
N LEU A 112 -0.93 19.41 -26.53
CA LEU A 112 -2.27 18.79 -26.57
C LEU A 112 -3.15 19.38 -27.67
N ARG A 113 -3.09 20.70 -27.90
CA ARG A 113 -3.81 21.36 -29.00
C ARG A 113 -3.33 20.82 -30.36
N ASN A 114 -2.02 20.65 -30.52
CA ASN A 114 -1.44 20.08 -31.74
C ASN A 114 -1.79 18.59 -31.91
N ALA A 115 -2.07 17.89 -30.82
CA ALA A 115 -2.59 16.51 -30.82
C ALA A 115 -4.10 16.41 -31.10
N GLY A 116 -4.78 17.55 -31.30
CA GLY A 116 -6.21 17.60 -31.65
C GLY A 116 -7.16 17.72 -30.46
N ILE A 117 -6.67 18.06 -29.26
CA ILE A 117 -7.54 18.31 -28.11
C ILE A 117 -8.35 19.61 -28.31
N ASP A 118 -9.68 19.48 -28.28
CA ASP A 118 -10.61 20.61 -28.37
C ASP A 118 -10.96 21.17 -26.98
N PHE A 119 -10.14 22.12 -26.53
CA PHE A 119 -10.35 22.80 -25.25
C PHE A 119 -11.68 23.57 -25.15
N GLY A 120 -12.25 24.01 -26.27
CA GLY A 120 -13.57 24.66 -26.28
C GLY A 120 -14.65 23.65 -25.90
N ARG A 121 -14.56 22.43 -26.44
CA ARG A 121 -15.47 21.33 -26.08
C ARG A 121 -15.24 20.83 -24.66
N HIS A 122 -14.00 20.71 -24.18
CA HIS A 122 -13.71 20.42 -22.77
C HIS A 122 -14.39 21.40 -21.81
N GLN A 123 -14.42 22.69 -22.15
CA GLN A 123 -15.04 23.70 -21.29
C GLN A 123 -16.56 23.50 -21.16
N VAL A 124 -17.24 23.10 -22.25
CA VAL A 124 -18.71 23.06 -22.35
C VAL A 124 -19.30 21.68 -22.08
N GLU A 125 -18.68 20.62 -22.61
CA GLU A 125 -19.19 19.23 -22.61
C GLU A 125 -18.40 18.29 -21.70
N GLY A 126 -17.30 18.77 -21.11
CA GLY A 126 -16.39 17.94 -20.33
C GLY A 126 -17.03 17.33 -19.08
N ILE A 127 -16.58 16.13 -18.73
CA ILE A 127 -17.02 15.37 -17.57
C ILE A 127 -16.55 16.05 -16.28
N ARG A 128 -17.45 16.21 -15.31
CA ARG A 128 -17.04 16.61 -13.95
C ARG A 128 -16.27 15.46 -13.31
N MET A 129 -15.14 15.76 -12.69
CA MET A 129 -14.27 14.75 -12.07
C MET A 129 -15.00 13.93 -10.98
N ALA A 130 -15.98 14.53 -10.30
CA ALA A 130 -16.79 13.85 -9.30
C ALA A 130 -17.68 12.75 -9.90
N ASP A 131 -18.40 13.05 -10.97
CA ASP A 131 -19.30 12.13 -11.68
C ASP A 131 -18.53 10.92 -12.22
N PHE A 132 -17.34 11.17 -12.79
CA PHE A 132 -16.44 10.11 -13.20
C PHE A 132 -15.97 9.25 -12.02
N GLY A 133 -15.58 9.89 -10.91
CA GLY A 133 -15.13 9.20 -9.70
C GLY A 133 -16.21 8.30 -9.09
N GLU A 134 -17.47 8.75 -9.09
CA GLU A 134 -18.63 7.97 -8.65
C GLU A 134 -18.82 6.71 -9.51
N LEU A 135 -18.85 6.87 -10.83
CA LEU A 135 -19.04 5.75 -11.76
C LEU A 135 -17.84 4.80 -11.77
N LEU A 136 -16.61 5.32 -11.67
CA LEU A 136 -15.42 4.49 -11.52
C LEU A 136 -15.49 3.64 -10.25
N THR A 137 -15.93 4.22 -9.14
CA THR A 137 -16.04 3.51 -7.85
C THR A 137 -17.03 2.33 -7.90
N THR A 138 -18.05 2.41 -8.77
CA THR A 138 -19.07 1.37 -8.92
C THR A 138 -18.91 0.52 -10.19
N SER A 139 -17.84 0.74 -10.96
CA SER A 139 -17.59 0.08 -12.24
C SER A 139 -17.05 -1.35 -12.12
N GLY A 140 -16.52 -1.74 -10.96
CA GLY A 140 -15.76 -2.98 -10.80
C GLY A 140 -14.34 -2.94 -11.37
N LEU A 141 -13.87 -1.79 -11.89
CA LEU A 141 -12.49 -1.64 -12.37
C LEU A 141 -11.46 -1.48 -11.24
N ILE A 142 -11.90 -1.09 -10.04
CA ILE A 142 -11.04 -0.83 -8.89
C ILE A 142 -11.36 -1.81 -7.76
N VAL A 143 -10.40 -2.00 -6.85
CA VAL A 143 -10.44 -2.89 -5.68
C VAL A 143 -10.47 -4.38 -6.02
N ASP A 144 -10.96 -4.77 -7.19
CA ASP A 144 -11.01 -6.16 -7.65
C ASP A 144 -9.61 -6.67 -8.04
N GLU A 145 -9.16 -7.75 -7.39
CA GLU A 145 -7.87 -8.42 -7.62
C GLU A 145 -7.80 -9.15 -8.96
N HIS A 146 -8.95 -9.40 -9.60
CA HIS A 146 -9.00 -9.96 -10.94
C HIS A 146 -8.63 -8.94 -12.02
N ILE A 147 -8.75 -7.64 -11.73
CA ILE A 147 -8.41 -6.56 -12.67
C ILE A 147 -6.93 -6.25 -12.61
N THR A 148 -6.27 -6.28 -13.78
CA THR A 148 -4.86 -5.97 -13.92
C THR A 148 -4.69 -4.65 -14.67
N TRP A 149 -4.15 -3.64 -13.98
CA TRP A 149 -3.89 -2.33 -14.57
C TRP A 149 -2.54 -2.29 -15.30
N LEU A 150 -2.51 -1.80 -16.53
CA LEU A 150 -1.29 -1.64 -17.35
C LEU A 150 -1.06 -0.15 -17.62
N THR A 151 0.11 0.36 -17.28
CA THR A 151 0.38 1.80 -17.35
C THR A 151 1.81 2.09 -17.78
N PHE A 152 2.16 3.35 -18.05
CA PHE A 152 3.53 3.74 -18.37
C PHE A 152 3.92 5.02 -17.63
N HIS A 153 4.84 4.91 -16.66
CA HIS A 153 5.33 6.04 -15.85
C HIS A 153 4.22 6.75 -15.06
N SER A 154 3.48 5.97 -14.28
CA SER A 154 2.08 6.29 -13.97
C SER A 154 1.79 6.92 -12.62
N GLY A 155 2.79 7.54 -12.02
CA GLY A 155 2.62 8.27 -10.76
C GLY A 155 1.52 9.34 -10.86
N TYR A 156 1.47 10.07 -11.97
CA TYR A 156 0.42 11.07 -12.23
C TYR A 156 -0.93 10.42 -12.53
N ASP A 157 -0.98 9.38 -13.38
CA ASP A 157 -2.23 8.72 -13.77
C ASP A 157 -2.99 8.21 -12.54
N PHE A 158 -2.31 7.43 -11.69
CA PHE A 158 -2.90 6.93 -10.44
C PHE A 158 -3.17 8.05 -9.44
N GLY A 159 -2.37 9.13 -9.45
CA GLY A 159 -2.66 10.34 -8.69
C GLY A 159 -4.01 10.94 -9.06
N TYR A 160 -4.28 11.15 -10.35
CA TYR A 160 -5.54 11.70 -10.81
C TYR A 160 -6.72 10.76 -10.57
N LEU A 161 -6.59 9.46 -10.86
CA LEU A 161 -7.65 8.49 -10.54
C LEU A 161 -7.94 8.44 -9.04
N MET A 162 -6.90 8.46 -8.20
CA MET A 162 -7.11 8.48 -6.75
C MET A 162 -7.80 9.76 -6.30
N ARG A 163 -7.47 10.92 -6.91
CA ARG A 163 -8.15 12.19 -6.62
C ARG A 163 -9.62 12.18 -7.04
N SER A 164 -9.97 11.54 -8.16
CA SER A 164 -11.39 11.40 -8.57
C SER A 164 -12.18 10.52 -7.60
N ILE A 165 -11.57 9.46 -7.05
CA ILE A 165 -12.22 8.58 -6.07
C ILE A 165 -12.30 9.22 -4.67
N LEU A 166 -11.20 9.83 -4.21
CA LEU A 166 -11.10 10.39 -2.85
C LEU A 166 -11.86 11.71 -2.69
N LEU A 167 -12.12 12.43 -3.78
CA LEU A 167 -12.70 13.79 -3.80
C LEU A 167 -12.06 14.72 -2.77
N SER A 168 -10.76 14.53 -2.55
CA SER A 168 -9.93 15.26 -1.60
C SER A 168 -8.48 15.27 -2.09
N GLU A 169 -7.64 16.06 -1.43
CA GLU A 169 -6.21 16.10 -1.73
C GLU A 169 -5.58 14.70 -1.57
N LEU A 170 -4.58 14.42 -2.41
CA LEU A 170 -3.75 13.23 -2.25
C LEU A 170 -3.09 13.20 -0.87
N PRO A 171 -2.79 11.99 -0.32
CA PRO A 171 -2.12 11.86 0.96
C PRO A 171 -0.82 12.69 1.04
N LYS A 172 -0.48 13.21 2.22
CA LYS A 172 0.76 13.99 2.35
C LYS A 172 2.02 13.13 2.30
N GLU A 173 1.92 11.89 2.74
CA GLU A 173 3.04 10.95 2.79
C GLU A 173 2.92 9.91 1.67
N GLU A 174 4.03 9.68 0.96
CA GLU A 174 4.13 8.68 -0.11
C GLU A 174 3.72 7.28 0.35
N SER A 175 4.10 6.91 1.58
CA SER A 175 3.75 5.60 2.15
C SER A 175 2.24 5.40 2.24
N GLN A 176 1.48 6.47 2.49
CA GLN A 176 0.03 6.46 2.57
C GLN A 176 -0.59 6.45 1.18
N PHE A 177 -0.02 7.18 0.21
CA PHE A 177 -0.41 7.05 -1.20
C PHE A 177 -0.32 5.61 -1.69
N PHE A 178 0.80 4.93 -1.43
CA PHE A 178 0.95 3.53 -1.81
C PHE A 178 -0.01 2.58 -1.07
N GLN A 179 -0.44 2.93 0.16
CA GLN A 179 -1.50 2.17 0.85
C GLN A 179 -2.85 2.29 0.16
N TYR A 180 -3.20 3.47 -0.35
CA TYR A 180 -4.42 3.66 -1.15
C TYR A 180 -4.28 2.99 -2.51
N HIS A 181 -3.16 3.21 -3.20
CA HIS A 181 -2.86 2.60 -4.50
C HIS A 181 -3.04 1.08 -4.45
N ARG A 182 -2.37 0.38 -3.53
CA ARG A 182 -2.48 -1.09 -3.41
C ARG A 182 -3.87 -1.59 -3.02
N LYS A 183 -4.73 -0.76 -2.41
CA LYS A 183 -6.10 -1.13 -2.07
C LYS A 183 -7.07 -0.90 -3.23
N LEU A 184 -6.84 0.16 -4.02
CA LEU A 184 -7.69 0.54 -5.15
C LEU A 184 -7.28 -0.18 -6.43
N PHE A 185 -5.99 -0.49 -6.60
CA PHE A 185 -5.40 -1.11 -7.78
C PHE A 185 -4.47 -2.24 -7.30
N PRO A 186 -5.05 -3.36 -6.83
CA PRO A 186 -4.27 -4.44 -6.21
C PRO A 186 -3.26 -5.07 -7.16
N CYS A 187 -3.64 -5.27 -8.43
CA CYS A 187 -2.75 -5.75 -9.48
C CYS A 187 -2.51 -4.65 -10.51
N SER A 188 -1.26 -4.19 -10.62
CA SER A 188 -0.87 -3.17 -11.59
C SER A 188 0.57 -3.34 -12.04
N TYR A 189 0.84 -3.11 -13.32
CA TYR A 189 2.18 -3.12 -13.90
C TYR A 189 2.48 -1.78 -14.57
N ASP A 190 3.47 -1.06 -14.06
CA ASP A 190 4.06 0.08 -14.75
C ASP A 190 5.11 -0.43 -15.74
N LEU A 191 4.84 -0.28 -17.03
CA LEU A 191 5.71 -0.72 -18.11
C LEU A 191 7.09 -0.04 -18.05
N LYS A 192 7.16 1.23 -17.59
CA LYS A 192 8.44 1.92 -17.40
C LYS A 192 9.26 1.28 -16.28
N MET A 193 8.58 0.77 -15.24
CA MET A 193 9.20 -0.01 -14.18
C MET A 193 9.69 -1.36 -14.71
N LEU A 194 8.90 -2.04 -15.55
CA LEU A 194 9.28 -3.33 -16.16
C LEU A 194 10.58 -3.22 -16.98
N LEU A 195 10.86 -2.10 -17.64
CA LEU A 195 12.11 -1.87 -18.37
C LEU A 195 13.38 -1.91 -17.50
N LYS A 196 13.24 -1.85 -16.16
CA LYS A 196 14.37 -2.04 -15.24
C LYS A 196 14.78 -3.50 -15.09
N HIS A 197 13.93 -4.44 -15.54
CA HIS A 197 14.26 -5.85 -15.50
C HIS A 197 15.54 -6.12 -16.33
N PRO A 198 16.54 -6.87 -15.79
CA PRO A 198 17.82 -7.09 -16.47
C PRO A 198 17.70 -7.63 -17.90
N GLY A 199 16.71 -8.49 -18.15
CA GLY A 199 16.42 -9.01 -19.49
C GLY A 199 16.11 -7.91 -20.52
N LEU A 200 15.33 -6.89 -20.15
CA LEU A 200 14.98 -5.79 -21.06
C LEU A 200 16.10 -4.74 -21.16
N VAL A 201 16.82 -4.51 -20.05
CA VAL A 201 18.03 -3.66 -20.04
C VAL A 201 19.08 -4.23 -21.02
N ASN A 202 19.32 -5.54 -20.97
CA ASN A 202 20.25 -6.21 -21.88
C ASN A 202 19.76 -6.22 -23.33
N ALA A 203 18.44 -6.30 -23.54
CA ALA A 203 17.80 -6.10 -24.84
C ALA A 203 17.84 -4.63 -25.31
N LYS A 204 18.34 -3.71 -24.48
CA LYS A 204 18.47 -2.27 -24.73
C LYS A 204 17.13 -1.56 -24.98
N LEU A 205 16.02 -2.12 -24.49
CA LEU A 205 14.72 -1.45 -24.54
C LEU A 205 14.72 -0.26 -23.57
N ARG A 206 14.53 0.93 -24.12
CA ARG A 206 14.53 2.20 -23.39
C ARG A 206 13.73 3.24 -24.14
N GLY A 207 13.49 4.38 -23.49
CA GLY A 207 12.81 5.52 -24.12
C GLY A 207 11.41 5.79 -23.60
N GLY A 208 10.68 6.65 -24.31
CA GLY A 208 9.26 6.90 -24.13
C GLY A 208 8.38 5.79 -24.69
N LEU A 209 7.06 5.90 -24.51
CA LEU A 209 6.11 4.87 -24.95
C LEU A 209 6.18 4.63 -26.47
N GLN A 210 6.19 5.69 -27.28
CA GLN A 210 6.28 5.58 -28.74
C GLN A 210 7.58 4.92 -29.18
N GLU A 211 8.73 5.31 -28.61
CA GLU A 211 10.03 4.74 -28.96
C GLU A 211 10.09 3.23 -28.65
N LEU A 212 9.44 2.79 -27.58
CA LEU A 212 9.35 1.37 -27.23
C LEU A 212 8.45 0.61 -28.19
N ALA A 213 7.29 1.18 -28.54
CA ALA A 213 6.40 0.62 -29.54
C ALA A 213 7.14 0.44 -30.88
N ASP A 214 7.90 1.44 -31.32
CA ASP A 214 8.69 1.39 -32.55
C ASP A 214 9.76 0.27 -32.51
N GLN A 215 10.50 0.17 -31.41
CA GLN A 215 11.50 -0.89 -31.18
C GLN A 215 10.89 -2.30 -31.22
N LEU A 216 9.63 -2.43 -30.81
CA LEU A 216 8.88 -3.68 -30.75
C LEU A 216 7.98 -3.91 -31.96
N LYS A 217 7.98 -2.97 -32.92
CA LYS A 217 7.13 -2.97 -34.12
C LYS A 217 5.64 -3.03 -33.79
N VAL A 218 5.23 -2.37 -32.71
CA VAL A 218 3.84 -2.18 -32.32
C VAL A 218 3.31 -0.95 -33.06
N ILE A 219 2.26 -1.14 -33.86
CA ILE A 219 1.68 -0.08 -34.68
C ILE A 219 0.66 0.67 -33.85
N ARG A 220 0.84 1.99 -33.72
CA ARG A 220 -0.15 2.86 -33.09
C ARG A 220 -1.47 2.88 -33.86
N LYS A 221 -2.57 2.75 -33.13
CA LYS A 221 -3.94 2.94 -33.63
C LYS A 221 -4.53 4.16 -32.91
N GLY A 222 -4.96 5.16 -33.67
CA GLY A 222 -5.41 6.45 -33.14
C GLY A 222 -4.33 7.55 -33.13
N GLN A 223 -4.72 8.74 -32.69
CA GLN A 223 -3.88 9.93 -32.67
C GLN A 223 -2.93 9.89 -31.46
N GLN A 224 -1.64 10.18 -31.68
CA GLN A 224 -0.67 10.29 -30.60
C GLN A 224 -0.98 11.49 -29.69
N HIS A 225 -0.74 11.33 -28.39
CA HIS A 225 -1.05 12.33 -27.36
C HIS A 225 -2.57 12.55 -27.20
N GLN A 226 -3.31 11.46 -27.34
CA GLN A 226 -4.69 11.35 -26.88
C GLN A 226 -4.81 10.07 -26.06
N ALA A 227 -5.43 10.19 -24.89
CA ALA A 227 -5.32 9.18 -23.84
C ALA A 227 -5.81 7.80 -24.28
N GLY A 228 -6.84 7.71 -25.13
CA GLY A 228 -7.35 6.44 -25.65
C GLY A 228 -6.33 5.71 -26.53
N SER A 229 -5.68 6.43 -27.46
CA SER A 229 -4.66 5.85 -28.34
C SER A 229 -3.43 5.39 -27.55
N ASP A 230 -2.97 6.23 -26.61
CA ASP A 230 -1.79 5.95 -25.80
C ASP A 230 -2.05 4.81 -24.79
N SER A 231 -3.27 4.67 -24.26
CA SER A 231 -3.70 3.52 -23.46
C SER A 231 -3.63 2.21 -24.24
N LEU A 232 -4.15 2.21 -25.48
CA LEU A 232 -4.08 1.02 -26.34
C LEU A 232 -2.63 0.69 -26.72
N LEU A 233 -1.80 1.69 -27.01
CA LEU A 233 -0.38 1.47 -27.30
C LEU A 233 0.34 0.89 -26.09
N THR A 234 0.03 1.37 -24.88
CA THR A 234 0.54 0.83 -23.62
C THR A 234 0.20 -0.65 -23.47
N ALA A 235 -1.06 -1.04 -23.67
CA ALA A 235 -1.48 -2.44 -23.64
C ALA A 235 -0.71 -3.30 -24.62
N GLN A 236 -0.72 -2.91 -25.90
CA GLN A 236 -0.11 -3.69 -26.97
C GLN A 236 1.40 -3.83 -26.76
N THR A 237 2.06 -2.76 -26.31
CA THR A 237 3.49 -2.77 -26.01
C THR A 237 3.81 -3.67 -24.81
N PHE A 238 3.00 -3.63 -23.75
CA PHE A 238 3.13 -4.54 -22.61
C PHE A 238 3.02 -6.01 -23.03
N PHE A 239 1.95 -6.37 -23.75
CA PHE A 239 1.74 -7.75 -24.18
C PHE A 239 2.81 -8.22 -25.16
N LYS A 240 3.31 -7.33 -26.04
CA LYS A 240 4.44 -7.64 -26.92
C LYS A 240 5.74 -7.90 -26.16
N ILE A 241 5.99 -7.16 -25.08
CA ILE A 241 7.13 -7.42 -24.18
C ILE A 241 6.95 -8.75 -23.46
N LYS A 242 5.76 -9.00 -22.90
CA LYS A 242 5.44 -10.24 -22.20
C LYS A 242 5.66 -11.45 -23.11
N GLU A 243 5.08 -11.44 -24.31
CA GLU A 243 5.26 -12.47 -25.35
C GLU A 243 6.73 -12.65 -25.71
N ARG A 244 7.45 -11.57 -26.03
CA ARG A 244 8.80 -11.69 -26.61
C ARG A 244 9.90 -12.03 -25.61
N PHE A 245 9.78 -11.59 -24.37
CA PHE A 245 10.86 -11.66 -23.38
C PHE A 245 10.51 -12.50 -22.16
N PHE A 246 9.22 -12.70 -21.87
CA PHE A 246 8.77 -13.28 -20.61
C PHE A 246 7.69 -14.36 -20.77
N GLU A 247 7.48 -14.94 -21.95
CA GLU A 247 6.40 -15.90 -22.19
C GLU A 247 6.38 -17.03 -21.15
N ASP A 248 7.52 -17.70 -20.95
CA ASP A 248 7.66 -18.81 -19.99
C ASP A 248 8.08 -18.37 -18.58
N THR A 249 8.43 -17.09 -18.40
CA THR A 249 9.01 -16.59 -17.14
C THR A 249 8.17 -15.53 -16.44
N TRP A 250 7.02 -15.17 -17.00
CA TRP A 250 6.17 -14.11 -16.50
C TRP A 250 5.78 -14.32 -15.04
N ASP A 251 5.44 -15.56 -14.64
CA ASP A 251 5.06 -15.88 -13.25
C ASP A 251 6.19 -15.63 -12.24
N GLN A 252 7.45 -15.62 -12.68
CA GLN A 252 8.59 -15.26 -11.84
C GLN A 252 8.87 -13.76 -11.88
N VAL A 253 8.64 -13.10 -13.01
CA VAL A 253 8.89 -11.66 -13.21
C VAL A 253 7.79 -10.81 -12.57
N ALA A 254 6.52 -11.13 -12.79
CA ALA A 254 5.37 -10.35 -12.34
C ALA A 254 5.45 -9.95 -10.86
N PRO A 255 5.63 -10.87 -9.89
CA PRO A 255 5.68 -10.51 -8.47
C PRO A 255 6.81 -9.55 -8.10
N THR A 256 7.86 -9.43 -8.93
CA THR A 256 9.01 -8.54 -8.67
C THR A 256 8.74 -7.09 -9.05
N VAL A 257 7.75 -6.83 -9.91
CA VAL A 257 7.43 -5.49 -10.44
C VAL A 257 5.99 -5.06 -10.18
N GLU A 258 5.11 -5.98 -9.79
CA GLU A 258 3.71 -5.68 -9.49
C GLU A 258 3.56 -4.59 -8.42
N GLY A 259 2.65 -3.66 -8.65
CA GLY A 259 2.34 -2.55 -7.73
C GLY A 259 3.44 -1.49 -7.60
N HIS A 260 4.57 -1.63 -8.29
CA HIS A 260 5.66 -0.66 -8.28
C HIS A 260 5.45 0.38 -9.39
N LEU A 261 5.61 1.65 -9.03
CA LEU A 261 5.45 2.79 -9.94
C LEU A 261 6.81 3.43 -10.20
N TYR A 262 7.18 3.62 -11.47
CA TYR A 262 8.47 4.17 -11.82
C TYR A 262 8.64 5.59 -11.26
N GLY A 263 9.76 5.84 -10.57
CA GLY A 263 10.10 7.15 -10.03
C GLY A 263 9.54 7.45 -8.64
N LEU A 264 8.61 6.62 -8.14
CA LEU A 264 8.04 6.70 -6.79
C LEU A 264 8.44 5.47 -5.95
N GLY A 265 8.22 5.54 -4.64
CA GLY A 265 8.53 4.50 -3.69
C GLY A 265 10.04 4.27 -3.57
N ASN A 266 10.49 3.02 -3.64
CA ASN A 266 11.93 2.70 -3.62
C ASN A 266 12.45 2.32 -5.02
N THR A 267 11.84 2.83 -6.10
CA THR A 267 12.14 2.35 -7.46
C THR A 267 13.38 2.98 -8.09
N LEU A 268 13.90 4.11 -7.57
CA LEU A 268 15.14 4.70 -8.07
C LEU A 268 16.37 4.20 -7.30
N SER A 269 16.20 3.92 -6.01
CA SER A 269 17.22 3.38 -5.11
C SER A 269 17.51 1.88 -5.31
N SER A 270 16.56 1.14 -5.88
CA SER A 270 16.71 -0.29 -6.22
C SER A 270 17.59 -0.50 -7.45
N GLY A 271 18.91 -0.36 -7.29
CA GLY A 271 19.90 -0.83 -8.28
C GLY A 271 20.18 -2.34 -8.19
N ALA A 272 19.71 -2.99 -7.13
CA ALA A 272 19.82 -4.44 -6.98
C ALA A 272 18.70 -5.12 -7.80
N PRO A 273 18.99 -6.16 -8.59
CA PRO A 273 17.94 -6.98 -9.18
C PRO A 273 17.00 -7.40 -8.06
N PHE A 274 15.70 -7.16 -8.23
CA PHE A 274 14.65 -7.37 -7.23
C PHE A 274 14.68 -8.81 -6.74
N GLN A 275 15.53 -9.10 -5.75
CA GLN A 275 15.52 -10.33 -5.00
C GLN A 275 14.33 -10.20 -4.07
N MET A 276 13.18 -10.68 -4.53
CA MET A 276 12.21 -11.19 -3.59
C MET A 276 12.96 -12.25 -2.77
N ILE A 277 13.29 -11.93 -1.52
CA ILE A 277 13.54 -12.94 -0.49
C ILE A 277 12.20 -13.64 -0.35
N ARG A 278 11.93 -14.55 -1.28
CA ARG A 278 10.88 -15.52 -1.16
C ARG A 278 11.39 -16.35 0.01
N ILE A 279 10.78 -16.19 1.18
CA ILE A 279 10.84 -17.19 2.24
C ILE A 279 10.08 -18.41 1.68
N VAL A 280 10.57 -19.00 0.59
CA VAL A 280 10.29 -20.37 0.25
C VAL A 280 11.10 -21.10 1.29
N SER A 281 10.39 -21.63 2.28
CA SER A 281 10.73 -22.86 2.97
C SER A 281 12.16 -23.31 2.66
N LEU A 282 13.11 -22.89 3.48
CA LEU A 282 14.47 -23.46 3.53
C LEU A 282 14.45 -24.98 3.79
N VAL A 283 13.27 -25.61 3.88
CA VAL A 283 13.08 -27.01 4.17
C VAL A 283 13.18 -27.91 2.92
N GLU A 284 12.98 -27.39 1.70
CA GLU A 284 13.01 -28.27 0.50
C GLU A 284 14.32 -28.19 -0.32
N ALA A 285 15.20 -27.22 -0.06
CA ALA A 285 16.45 -27.08 -0.82
C ALA A 285 17.65 -27.86 -0.24
N LEU A 286 17.47 -28.57 0.88
CA LEU A 286 18.46 -29.53 1.35
C LEU A 286 18.21 -30.87 0.65
N ASP A 287 18.68 -30.97 -0.58
CA ASP A 287 18.92 -32.28 -1.18
C ASP A 287 20.00 -32.99 -0.35
N PHE A 288 19.53 -33.73 0.66
CA PHE A 288 20.35 -34.38 1.67
C PHE A 288 21.26 -35.46 1.06
N THR A 289 21.06 -35.82 -0.21
CA THR A 289 21.90 -36.83 -0.88
C THR A 289 23.25 -36.29 -1.34
N ALA A 290 23.39 -34.98 -1.58
CA ALA A 290 24.68 -34.42 -1.98
C ALA A 290 25.66 -34.21 -0.80
N TYR A 291 25.16 -34.13 0.44
CA TYR A 291 26.01 -33.81 1.60
C TYR A 291 26.77 -35.02 2.16
N VAL A 292 26.33 -36.25 1.86
CA VAL A 292 26.97 -37.47 2.40
C VAL A 292 28.25 -37.86 1.63
N SER A 293 28.44 -37.35 0.41
CA SER A 293 29.58 -37.76 -0.44
C SER A 293 30.88 -36.96 -0.20
N LEU A 294 30.90 -36.02 0.74
CA LEU A 294 32.10 -35.20 1.05
C LEU A 294 32.80 -35.57 2.36
N PHE A 295 32.39 -36.66 3.01
CA PHE A 295 33.06 -37.12 4.22
C PHE A 295 34.34 -37.92 3.88
N ASP A 296 35.44 -37.18 3.73
CA ASP A 296 36.78 -37.73 3.99
C ASP A 296 37.15 -37.44 5.48
N PRO A 297 37.17 -38.46 6.36
CA PRO A 297 37.33 -38.30 7.80
C PRO A 297 38.68 -37.69 8.24
N GLU A 298 39.69 -37.57 7.38
CA GLU A 298 41.02 -37.13 7.81
C GLU A 298 41.21 -35.60 7.85
N SER A 299 40.33 -34.81 7.23
CA SER A 299 40.53 -33.36 7.12
C SER A 299 40.06 -32.52 8.33
N VAL A 300 39.41 -33.14 9.33
CA VAL A 300 38.74 -32.41 10.43
C VAL A 300 39.70 -31.91 11.52
N LEU A 301 40.96 -32.33 11.54
CA LEU A 301 41.90 -32.00 12.64
C LEU A 301 42.54 -30.60 12.58
N LYS A 302 42.20 -29.71 11.63
CA LYS A 302 42.88 -28.41 11.50
C LYS A 302 42.04 -27.14 11.59
N HIS A 303 40.75 -27.20 11.89
CA HIS A 303 39.94 -25.98 11.98
C HIS A 303 39.41 -25.66 13.38
N ASN A 304 39.94 -24.53 13.85
CA ASN A 304 39.62 -23.70 15.00
C ASN A 304 38.14 -23.73 15.40
N VAL A 305 37.90 -23.77 16.71
CA VAL A 305 36.64 -23.99 17.47
C VAL A 305 35.44 -23.14 16.99
N TYR A 306 35.68 -22.08 16.23
CA TYR A 306 34.63 -21.24 15.65
C TYR A 306 33.73 -21.97 14.64
N SER A 307 34.20 -23.01 13.95
CA SER A 307 33.29 -23.78 13.06
C SER A 307 32.27 -24.58 13.87
N LEU A 308 32.64 -25.14 15.03
CA LEU A 308 31.72 -25.88 15.89
C LEU A 308 30.57 -25.03 16.43
N LEU A 309 30.79 -23.73 16.67
CA LEU A 309 29.72 -22.84 17.14
C LEU A 309 28.68 -22.56 16.05
N LEU A 310 29.06 -22.54 14.77
CA LEU A 310 28.11 -22.38 13.68
C LEU A 310 27.28 -23.66 13.46
N TYR A 311 27.87 -24.84 13.67
CA TYR A 311 27.17 -26.13 13.63
C TYR A 311 26.27 -26.36 14.86
N GLY A 312 26.63 -25.81 16.03
CA GLY A 312 25.82 -25.91 17.24
C GLY A 312 24.45 -25.21 17.15
N SER A 313 24.33 -24.17 16.32
CA SER A 313 23.05 -23.46 16.11
C SER A 313 22.02 -24.24 15.29
N ILE A 314 22.42 -25.28 14.55
CA ILE A 314 21.50 -26.08 13.72
C ILE A 314 20.93 -27.28 14.51
N PHE A 315 21.58 -27.70 15.61
CA PHE A 315 21.15 -28.85 16.40
C PHE A 315 19.96 -28.59 17.36
N LEU A 316 19.52 -27.36 17.53
CA LEU A 316 18.39 -27.03 18.43
C LEU A 316 17.01 -27.06 17.75
N LEU A 317 16.92 -27.38 16.46
CA LEU A 317 15.64 -27.47 15.74
C LEU A 317 15.13 -28.91 15.53
N LEU A 318 15.77 -29.92 16.12
CA LEU A 318 15.47 -31.34 15.83
C LEU A 318 14.57 -32.14 16.81
N PRO A 319 13.56 -31.58 17.54
CA PRO A 319 12.54 -32.45 18.15
C PRO A 319 11.09 -32.28 17.69
N THR A 320 10.74 -31.37 16.78
CA THR A 320 9.30 -31.11 16.47
C THR A 320 8.71 -31.81 15.25
N LEU A 321 9.42 -32.71 14.57
CA LEU A 321 8.90 -33.35 13.34
C LEU A 321 8.74 -34.89 13.40
N LEU A 322 8.58 -35.48 14.59
CA LEU A 322 8.36 -36.93 14.75
C LEU A 322 6.94 -37.36 15.18
N VAL A 323 5.92 -36.49 15.12
CA VAL A 323 4.58 -36.83 15.69
C VAL A 323 3.46 -37.04 14.67
N PHE A 324 3.68 -36.90 13.35
CA PHE A 324 2.57 -37.06 12.38
C PHE A 324 2.92 -37.91 11.16
N VAL A 325 3.41 -39.13 11.35
CA VAL A 325 3.28 -40.19 10.33
C VAL A 325 3.02 -41.50 11.05
N GLY A 326 1.78 -41.98 11.02
CA GLY A 326 1.49 -43.36 11.39
C GLY A 326 0.21 -43.56 12.19
N TRP A 327 -0.95 -43.28 11.60
CA TRP A 327 -2.07 -44.18 11.87
C TRP A 327 -3.11 -44.14 10.75
N GLY A 328 -3.15 -45.23 10.00
CA GLY A 328 -4.14 -45.42 8.95
C GLY A 328 -3.98 -46.80 8.35
N SER A 329 -4.07 -47.86 9.16
CA SER A 329 -4.56 -49.19 8.74
C SER A 329 -4.52 -50.20 9.88
N SER A 330 -5.57 -51.03 9.88
CA SER A 330 -5.66 -52.36 10.49
C SER A 330 -5.81 -52.43 12.01
N GLY A 331 -7.07 -52.41 12.46
CA GLY A 331 -7.45 -53.07 13.70
C GLY A 331 -7.15 -54.56 13.63
N ASN A 332 -6.31 -55.03 14.54
CA ASN A 332 -6.45 -56.37 15.09
C ASN A 332 -6.26 -56.24 16.60
N ALA A 333 -7.38 -56.41 17.31
CA ALA A 333 -7.42 -56.45 18.75
C ALA A 333 -6.68 -57.71 19.20
N ASN A 334 -5.62 -57.55 20.00
CA ASN A 334 -5.31 -58.44 21.12
C ASN A 334 -4.26 -57.79 22.02
N SER A 335 -4.71 -57.51 23.24
CA SER A 335 -3.96 -57.38 24.49
C SER A 335 -2.47 -57.73 24.44
N PHE A 336 -1.63 -56.76 24.81
CA PHE A 336 -0.33 -57.04 25.42
C PHE A 336 -0.13 -56.08 26.60
N LEU A 337 -0.60 -56.52 27.78
CA LEU A 337 -0.12 -56.05 29.07
C LEU A 337 1.21 -56.76 29.33
N VAL A 338 2.30 -56.01 29.39
CA VAL A 338 3.55 -56.50 29.98
C VAL A 338 3.97 -55.53 31.07
N GLU A 339 3.56 -55.88 32.28
CA GLU A 339 4.31 -55.60 33.50
C GLU A 339 5.60 -56.44 33.47
N SER A 340 6.77 -55.81 33.64
CA SER A 340 7.82 -56.40 34.48
C SER A 340 8.92 -55.38 34.73
N THR A 341 8.92 -54.85 35.94
CA THR A 341 10.10 -54.33 36.64
C THR A 341 11.05 -55.48 36.94
N ARG A 342 12.28 -55.49 36.40
CA ARG A 342 13.35 -56.38 36.87
C ARG A 342 14.75 -55.79 36.64
N ASP A 343 15.48 -55.76 37.75
CA ASP A 343 16.95 -55.79 37.93
C ASP A 343 17.79 -54.57 37.53
N CYS A 344 18.32 -53.80 38.50
CA CYS A 344 19.47 -54.11 39.37
C CYS A 344 20.82 -53.96 38.64
N GLY A 345 21.59 -52.92 38.96
CA GLY A 345 22.95 -52.77 38.44
C GLY A 345 23.66 -51.51 38.94
N LYS A 346 24.31 -51.65 40.10
CA LYS A 346 25.23 -50.72 40.76
C LYS A 346 26.05 -49.83 39.80
N PHE A 347 25.97 -48.51 39.96
CA PHE A 347 27.12 -47.64 39.73
C PHE A 347 27.27 -46.64 40.88
N THR A 348 28.38 -46.80 41.58
CA THR A 348 28.92 -45.93 42.62
C THR A 348 29.58 -44.71 41.97
N GLY A 349 29.17 -43.50 42.34
CA GLY A 349 29.81 -42.27 41.88
C GLY A 349 28.86 -41.09 42.04
N GLY A 350 28.93 -40.42 43.18
CA GLY A 350 27.95 -39.42 43.60
C GLY A 350 27.83 -38.22 42.68
N ILE A 351 26.61 -38.00 42.17
CA ILE A 351 26.01 -36.68 41.98
C ILE A 351 24.54 -36.86 42.40
N PRO A 352 23.98 -36.00 43.28
CA PRO A 352 22.59 -36.11 43.67
C PRO A 352 21.73 -35.75 42.47
N VAL A 353 21.13 -36.77 41.84
CA VAL A 353 20.02 -36.58 40.93
C VAL A 353 18.87 -36.08 41.80
N CYS A 354 18.62 -34.77 41.73
CA CYS A 354 17.40 -34.18 42.20
C CYS A 354 16.23 -34.83 41.43
N GLU A 355 15.71 -35.93 41.98
CA GLU A 355 14.36 -36.44 41.75
C GLU A 355 13.36 -35.39 42.21
N VAL A 356 13.25 -34.29 41.45
CA VAL A 356 12.14 -33.36 41.62
C VAL A 356 10.98 -33.93 40.81
N LEU A 357 10.26 -34.84 41.47
CA LEU A 357 8.80 -34.90 41.52
C LEU A 357 8.10 -34.04 40.45
N LEU A 358 8.08 -34.52 39.21
CA LEU A 358 7.09 -34.13 38.20
C LEU A 358 5.78 -34.86 38.49
N THR A 359 5.29 -34.74 39.73
CA THR A 359 3.98 -35.25 40.14
C THR A 359 2.93 -34.21 39.79
N LYS A 360 2.09 -34.54 38.81
CA LYS A 360 0.74 -33.96 38.63
C LYS A 360 0.67 -32.42 38.54
N MET A 361 1.38 -31.79 37.61
CA MET A 361 1.02 -30.42 37.22
C MET A 361 -0.15 -30.46 36.23
N ASN A 362 -1.33 -30.18 36.80
CA ASN A 362 -2.64 -30.15 36.18
C ASN A 362 -2.65 -29.22 34.94
N VAL A 363 -3.25 -29.70 33.84
CA VAL A 363 -3.18 -29.22 32.45
C VAL A 363 -3.70 -27.77 32.23
N LYS A 364 -4.07 -27.04 33.28
CA LYS A 364 -4.64 -25.68 33.16
C LYS A 364 -3.63 -24.54 33.12
N PHE A 365 -2.33 -24.79 33.25
CA PHE A 365 -1.32 -23.71 33.28
C PHE A 365 -0.47 -23.52 32.01
N TYR A 366 -0.68 -24.34 30.97
CA TYR A 366 0.08 -24.20 29.71
C TYR A 366 -0.32 -22.96 28.88
N GLY A 367 -1.54 -22.43 29.08
CA GLY A 367 -2.04 -21.29 28.31
C GLY A 367 -1.38 -19.94 28.60
N GLN A 368 -0.81 -19.74 29.79
CA GLN A 368 -0.22 -18.44 30.16
C GLN A 368 1.30 -18.38 30.00
N PHE A 369 1.99 -19.51 29.86
CA PHE A 369 3.45 -19.51 29.68
C PHE A 369 3.87 -19.20 28.24
N LEU A 370 3.09 -19.64 27.25
CA LEU A 370 3.38 -19.39 25.83
C LEU A 370 3.24 -17.91 25.43
N ILE A 371 2.34 -17.15 26.08
CA ILE A 371 2.19 -15.72 25.78
C ILE A 371 3.41 -14.92 26.25
N LYS A 372 4.03 -15.29 27.38
CA LYS A 372 5.25 -14.60 27.83
C LYS A 372 6.47 -14.96 27.00
N TYR A 373 6.58 -16.19 26.51
CA TYR A 373 7.71 -16.59 25.66
C TYR A 373 7.66 -15.92 24.28
N PHE A 374 6.47 -15.78 23.68
CA PHE A 374 6.33 -15.07 22.41
C PHE A 374 6.61 -13.56 22.51
N VAL A 375 6.27 -12.93 23.65
CA VAL A 375 6.63 -11.53 23.88
C VAL A 375 8.13 -11.37 24.15
N ALA A 376 8.75 -12.31 24.89
CA ALA A 376 10.19 -12.29 25.12
C ALA A 376 10.99 -12.46 23.82
N LEU A 377 10.59 -13.37 22.94
CA LEU A 377 11.30 -13.60 21.68
C LEU A 377 11.18 -12.42 20.71
N ARG A 378 10.05 -11.69 20.71
CA ARG A 378 9.92 -10.43 19.94
C ARG A 378 10.69 -9.25 20.52
N LEU A 379 11.03 -9.26 21.81
CA LEU A 379 11.82 -8.18 22.40
C LEU A 379 13.34 -8.41 22.24
N ILE A 380 13.77 -9.65 22.06
CA ILE A 380 15.19 -9.97 21.80
C ILE A 380 15.57 -9.66 20.34
N THR A 381 14.69 -9.91 19.37
CA THR A 381 14.96 -9.55 17.96
C THR A 381 14.98 -8.05 17.69
N PHE A 382 14.41 -7.22 18.58
CA PHE A 382 14.51 -5.76 18.49
C PHE A 382 15.63 -5.15 19.35
N GLY A 383 16.52 -5.95 19.94
CA GLY A 383 17.74 -5.44 20.59
C GLY A 383 17.53 -4.57 21.83
N ILE A 384 16.35 -4.59 22.45
CA ILE A 384 16.03 -3.71 23.60
C ILE A 384 16.34 -4.36 24.97
N PHE A 385 16.72 -5.63 25.04
CA PHE A 385 17.23 -6.23 26.27
C PHE A 385 18.64 -6.78 26.09
N ARG A 386 19.65 -5.99 26.50
CA ARG A 386 21.00 -6.53 26.72
C ARG A 386 21.05 -7.26 28.08
N PRO A 387 21.68 -8.44 28.13
CA PRO A 387 21.66 -9.35 29.26
C PRO A 387 22.38 -8.76 30.48
N LEU A 388 21.89 -9.18 31.64
CA LEU A 388 22.37 -8.81 32.97
C LEU A 388 23.88 -8.98 33.10
N LYS A 389 24.48 -7.95 33.69
CA LYS A 389 25.82 -7.90 34.27
C LYS A 389 26.06 -9.17 35.11
N ASN A 390 27.17 -9.86 34.85
CA ASN A 390 28.08 -10.48 35.82
C ASN A 390 28.86 -11.64 35.17
N VAL A 391 29.79 -11.31 34.26
CA VAL A 391 30.97 -12.15 34.06
C VAL A 391 32.16 -11.21 34.03
N SER A 392 32.86 -11.17 35.16
CA SER A 392 34.05 -10.39 35.41
C SER A 392 35.24 -10.98 34.67
N PHE A 393 35.80 -10.27 33.70
CA PHE A 393 37.16 -10.53 33.21
C PHE A 393 37.87 -9.22 32.86
N GLY A 394 38.94 -8.94 33.61
CA GLY A 394 40.18 -8.31 33.16
C GLY A 394 40.13 -6.92 32.52
N LEU A 395 40.43 -5.90 33.34
CA LEU A 395 41.30 -4.75 33.02
C LEU A 395 41.33 -4.26 31.55
N PHE A 396 40.36 -3.45 31.14
CA PHE A 396 40.61 -2.43 30.11
C PHE A 396 39.86 -1.13 30.47
N ASN A 397 40.64 -0.10 30.80
CA ASN A 397 40.18 1.27 31.06
C ASN A 397 39.60 1.88 29.78
N LEU A 398 38.27 1.87 29.64
CA LEU A 398 37.57 2.64 28.60
C LEU A 398 36.62 3.63 29.27
N SER A 399 36.98 4.91 29.14
CA SER A 399 36.26 6.08 29.61
C SER A 399 34.80 6.09 29.12
N TRP A 400 33.87 6.06 30.08
CA TRP A 400 32.44 6.18 29.88
C TRP A 400 32.06 7.59 29.38
N LYS A 401 31.95 7.79 28.07
CA LYS A 401 31.26 8.97 27.54
C LYS A 401 29.76 8.74 27.68
N CYS A 402 29.14 9.43 28.65
CA CYS A 402 27.68 9.51 28.81
C CYS A 402 27.03 9.89 27.47
N VAL A 403 26.30 8.96 26.88
CA VAL A 403 25.48 9.20 25.70
C VAL A 403 24.37 10.16 26.12
N HIS A 404 24.46 11.39 25.65
CA HIS A 404 23.49 12.45 25.92
C HIS A 404 22.16 12.03 25.28
N TRP A 405 21.16 11.71 26.11
CA TRP A 405 19.80 11.45 25.65
C TRP A 405 19.33 12.69 24.88
N ARG A 406 19.09 12.54 23.57
CA ARG A 406 18.50 13.60 22.76
C ARG A 406 17.09 13.85 23.28
N MET A 407 16.93 14.96 24.02
CA MET A 407 15.61 15.44 24.41
C MET A 407 14.80 15.69 23.13
N PRO A 408 13.49 15.38 23.12
CA PRO A 408 12.63 15.73 21.99
C PRO A 408 12.73 17.24 21.68
N PRO A 409 12.60 17.65 20.41
CA PRO A 409 12.75 19.04 19.99
C PRO A 409 11.90 19.97 20.86
N LYS A 410 12.49 21.09 21.32
CA LYS A 410 11.73 22.13 22.03
C LYS A 410 10.64 22.67 21.10
N PHE A 411 9.43 22.79 21.64
CA PHE A 411 8.29 23.41 20.97
C PHE A 411 8.63 24.88 20.62
N ASP A 412 8.66 25.22 19.33
CA ASP A 412 8.73 26.60 18.85
C ASP A 412 7.34 27.24 18.97
N PRO A 413 7.14 28.28 19.82
CA PRO A 413 5.85 28.91 19.99
C PRO A 413 5.34 29.64 18.75
N SER A 414 6.23 30.05 17.85
CA SER A 414 5.92 30.89 16.70
C SER A 414 5.37 30.11 15.49
N GLU A 415 5.61 28.79 15.45
CA GLU A 415 5.13 27.90 14.40
C GLU A 415 3.61 27.71 14.45
N ILE A 416 2.92 27.90 13.32
CA ILE A 416 1.49 27.65 13.20
C ILE A 416 1.24 26.14 13.11
N LYS A 417 0.53 25.59 14.08
CA LYS A 417 0.14 24.17 14.10
C LYS A 417 -1.35 24.00 13.87
N ILE A 418 -1.70 23.11 12.95
CA ILE A 418 -3.09 22.83 12.61
C ILE A 418 -3.46 21.46 13.18
N VAL A 419 -4.51 21.41 14.00
CA VAL A 419 -5.05 20.17 14.57
C VAL A 419 -6.50 20.00 14.16
N TYR A 420 -6.83 18.88 13.54
CA TYR A 420 -8.21 18.51 13.23
C TYR A 420 -8.74 17.54 14.30
N LEU A 421 -9.94 17.81 14.80
CA LEU A 421 -10.62 16.91 15.73
C LEU A 421 -12.10 16.85 15.44
N ARG A 422 -12.71 15.70 15.73
CA ARG A 422 -14.15 15.49 15.57
C ARG A 422 -14.82 15.49 16.93
N CYS A 423 -15.83 16.33 17.10
CA CYS A 423 -16.60 16.47 18.34
C CYS A 423 -18.10 16.50 18.04
N VAL A 424 -18.91 16.44 19.10
CA VAL A 424 -20.36 16.70 18.98
C VAL A 424 -20.55 18.19 19.14
N GLY A 425 -21.28 18.83 18.22
CA GLY A 425 -21.51 20.26 18.26
C GLY A 425 -22.31 20.66 19.49
N GLY A 426 -21.98 21.83 20.05
CA GLY A 426 -22.66 22.45 21.18
C GLY A 426 -22.42 21.80 22.55
N GLU A 427 -21.61 20.73 22.61
CA GLU A 427 -21.31 19.99 23.84
C GLU A 427 -19.81 19.99 24.14
N VAL A 428 -19.45 20.13 25.42
CA VAL A 428 -18.06 20.03 25.86
C VAL A 428 -17.63 18.56 25.81
N GLY A 429 -16.68 18.25 24.94
CA GLY A 429 -16.12 16.90 24.81
C GLY A 429 -15.35 16.44 26.05
N ALA A 430 -15.13 15.13 26.17
CA ALA A 430 -14.36 14.57 27.27
C ALA A 430 -12.94 15.16 27.30
N THR A 431 -12.58 15.80 28.42
CA THR A 431 -11.27 16.45 28.60
C THR A 431 -10.11 15.47 28.41
N SER A 432 -10.30 14.20 28.79
CA SER A 432 -9.33 13.11 28.59
C SER A 432 -9.06 12.78 27.12
N ALA A 433 -10.03 12.98 26.23
CA ALA A 433 -9.86 12.76 24.79
C ALA A 433 -9.14 13.94 24.09
N LEU A 434 -9.28 15.15 24.66
CA LEU A 434 -8.66 16.36 24.13
C LEU A 434 -7.22 16.56 24.64
N ALA A 435 -6.96 16.17 25.90
CA ALA A 435 -5.67 16.37 26.56
C ALA A 435 -4.44 15.86 25.78
N PRO A 436 -4.47 14.67 25.14
CA PRO A 436 -3.33 14.20 24.34
C PRO A 436 -3.04 15.06 23.10
N LYS A 437 -4.05 15.75 22.55
CA LYS A 437 -3.95 16.52 21.30
C LYS A 437 -3.49 17.95 21.53
N VAL A 438 -3.96 18.58 22.60
CA VAL A 438 -3.70 20.01 22.88
C VAL A 438 -2.72 20.23 24.03
N GLY A 439 -2.54 19.23 24.90
CA GLY A 439 -1.63 19.29 26.06
C GLY A 439 -0.17 19.55 25.67
N PRO A 440 0.41 18.83 24.69
CA PRO A 440 1.78 19.10 24.21
C PRO A 440 1.97 20.50 23.59
N LEU A 441 0.88 21.19 23.25
CA LEU A 441 0.88 22.52 22.64
C LEU A 441 0.70 23.64 23.69
N GLY A 442 0.68 23.30 24.97
CA GLY A 442 0.57 24.27 26.08
C GLY A 442 -0.82 24.86 26.26
N LEU A 443 -1.87 24.22 25.72
CA LEU A 443 -3.25 24.66 25.83
C LEU A 443 -3.98 23.90 26.94
N SER A 444 -4.86 24.60 27.69
CA SER A 444 -5.73 23.97 28.67
C SER A 444 -6.86 23.19 27.98
N PRO A 445 -6.97 21.86 28.15
CA PRO A 445 -8.02 21.07 27.51
C PRO A 445 -9.43 21.47 27.96
N LYS A 446 -9.59 21.99 29.18
CA LYS A 446 -10.89 22.47 29.67
C LYS A 446 -11.33 23.73 28.91
N LYS A 447 -10.45 24.72 28.81
CA LYS A 447 -10.73 25.98 28.09
C LYS A 447 -11.02 25.74 26.61
N ILE A 448 -10.18 24.94 25.94
CA ILE A 448 -10.39 24.61 24.52
C ILE A 448 -11.68 23.80 24.32
N GLY A 449 -12.04 22.91 25.24
CA GLY A 449 -13.32 22.20 25.19
C GLY A 449 -14.52 23.14 25.24
N ASP A 450 -14.49 24.15 26.11
CA ASP A 450 -15.54 25.17 26.22
C ASP A 450 -15.62 26.06 24.97
N ASP A 451 -14.47 26.48 24.42
CA ASP A 451 -14.42 27.31 23.22
C ASP A 451 -14.92 26.55 21.98
N ILE A 452 -14.61 25.26 21.86
CA ILE A 452 -15.15 24.39 20.80
C ILE A 452 -16.67 24.25 20.93
N ALA A 453 -17.18 24.06 22.15
CA ALA A 453 -18.62 23.95 22.38
C ALA A 453 -19.37 25.24 21.99
N LYS A 454 -18.77 26.42 22.22
CA LYS A 454 -19.31 27.71 21.77
C LYS A 454 -19.28 27.86 20.25
N ALA A 455 -18.14 27.57 19.62
CA ALA A 455 -17.98 27.70 18.17
C ALA A 455 -18.86 26.73 17.35
N THR A 456 -19.31 25.64 17.97
CA THR A 456 -20.10 24.59 17.30
C THR A 456 -21.59 24.60 17.67
N GLN A 457 -22.12 25.68 18.25
CA GLN A 457 -23.54 25.70 18.67
C GLN A 457 -24.53 25.53 17.52
N ASP A 458 -24.21 26.04 16.33
CA ASP A 458 -25.05 25.85 15.13
C ASP A 458 -25.10 24.40 14.62
N TRP A 459 -24.37 23.50 15.28
CA TRP A 459 -24.24 22.09 14.98
C TRP A 459 -24.64 21.21 16.17
N LYS A 460 -25.43 21.76 17.11
CA LYS A 460 -25.79 21.08 18.35
C LYS A 460 -26.33 19.66 18.11
N GLY A 461 -25.71 18.67 18.75
CA GLY A 461 -26.08 17.26 18.64
C GLY A 461 -25.52 16.52 17.41
N LEU A 462 -24.92 17.23 16.44
CA LEU A 462 -24.30 16.65 15.25
C LEU A 462 -22.80 16.42 15.45
N LYS A 463 -22.25 15.36 14.84
CA LYS A 463 -20.80 15.12 14.86
C LYS A 463 -20.12 15.92 13.77
N VAL A 464 -19.42 16.98 14.14
CA VAL A 464 -18.70 17.88 13.22
C VAL A 464 -17.19 17.84 13.44
N THR A 465 -16.44 18.19 12.41
CA THR A 465 -14.98 18.33 12.49
C THR A 465 -14.64 19.80 12.72
N CYS A 466 -13.72 20.06 13.64
CA CYS A 466 -13.17 21.39 13.93
C CYS A 466 -11.69 21.41 13.57
N LYS A 467 -11.27 22.52 12.95
CA LYS A 467 -9.87 22.86 12.68
C LYS A 467 -9.41 23.84 13.77
N LEU A 468 -8.40 23.44 14.54
CA LEU A 468 -7.70 24.31 15.47
C LEU A 468 -6.44 24.82 14.79
N THR A 469 -6.36 26.13 14.61
CA THR A 469 -5.11 26.80 14.18
C THR A 469 -4.45 27.37 15.43
N ILE A 470 -3.33 26.78 15.82
CA ILE A 470 -2.65 27.05 17.09
C ILE A 470 -1.34 27.77 16.82
N GLN A 471 -1.19 28.96 17.40
CA GLN A 471 0.04 29.74 17.35
C GLN A 471 0.19 30.49 18.67
N ASN A 472 1.41 30.61 19.20
CA ASN A 472 1.68 31.32 20.46
C ASN A 472 0.78 30.88 21.63
N ARG A 473 0.43 29.59 21.70
CA ARG A 473 -0.51 29.01 22.70
C ARG A 473 -1.90 29.63 22.69
N VAL A 474 -2.31 30.20 21.56
CA VAL A 474 -3.68 30.64 21.29
C VAL A 474 -4.23 29.77 20.17
N ALA A 475 -5.46 29.30 20.31
CA ALA A 475 -6.13 28.49 19.30
C ALA A 475 -7.27 29.28 18.67
N LYS A 476 -7.25 29.44 17.35
CA LYS A 476 -8.41 29.83 16.55
C LYS A 476 -9.17 28.57 16.16
N ILE A 477 -10.48 28.58 16.32
CA ILE A 477 -11.36 27.43 16.03
C ILE A 477 -12.20 27.75 14.80
N ASP A 478 -12.08 26.93 13.78
CA ASP A 478 -12.92 26.99 12.58
C ASP A 478 -13.68 25.67 12.43
N VAL A 479 -14.99 25.72 12.14
CA VAL A 479 -15.79 24.51 11.92
C VAL A 479 -15.66 24.10 10.45
N VAL A 480 -15.27 22.85 10.22
CA VAL A 480 -15.10 22.27 8.88
C VAL A 480 -16.05 21.08 8.77
N PRO A 481 -17.34 21.32 8.49
CA PRO A 481 -18.31 20.24 8.42
C PRO A 481 -18.01 19.33 7.23
N SER A 482 -18.21 18.01 7.39
CA SER A 482 -18.18 17.09 6.26
C SER A 482 -19.45 17.26 5.40
N ALA A 483 -19.42 16.80 4.14
CA ALA A 483 -20.61 16.73 3.28
C ALA A 483 -21.81 16.09 4.01
N ALA A 484 -21.60 14.95 4.67
CA ALA A 484 -22.62 14.31 5.50
C ALA A 484 -23.17 15.19 6.65
N SER A 485 -22.35 16.06 7.24
CA SER A 485 -22.80 16.95 8.32
C SER A 485 -23.68 18.07 7.75
N LEU A 486 -23.30 18.63 6.60
CA LEU A 486 -24.07 19.63 5.87
C LEU A 486 -25.44 19.07 5.45
N LEU A 487 -25.46 17.87 4.88
CA LEU A 487 -26.70 17.19 4.47
C LEU A 487 -27.64 16.92 5.65
N ILE A 488 -27.14 16.38 6.78
CA ILE A 488 -27.97 16.14 7.96
C ILE A 488 -28.53 17.45 8.53
N LYS A 489 -27.76 18.54 8.49
CA LYS A 489 -28.22 19.87 8.92
C LYS A 489 -29.34 20.38 8.02
N GLU A 490 -29.21 20.19 6.70
CA GLU A 490 -30.20 20.64 5.72
C GLU A 490 -31.48 19.79 5.72
N LEU A 491 -31.37 18.49 6.02
CA LEU A 491 -32.52 17.58 6.17
C LEU A 491 -33.39 17.90 7.40
N LYS A 492 -32.95 18.82 8.28
CA LYS A 492 -33.67 19.26 9.50
C LYS A 492 -34.14 18.10 10.38
N GLU A 493 -33.36 17.01 10.45
CA GLU A 493 -33.70 15.88 11.31
C GLU A 493 -33.77 16.32 12.78
N PRO A 494 -34.78 15.85 13.56
CA PRO A 494 -34.92 16.24 14.95
C PRO A 494 -33.70 15.83 15.78
N ALA A 495 -33.30 16.69 16.70
CA ALA A 495 -32.15 16.45 17.57
C ALA A 495 -32.34 15.15 18.37
N ARG A 496 -31.46 14.16 18.15
CA ARG A 496 -31.49 12.89 18.88
C ARG A 496 -30.98 13.05 20.31
N ASP A 497 -31.85 12.81 21.28
CA ASP A 497 -31.45 12.67 22.68
C ASP A 497 -30.72 11.32 22.89
N ARG A 498 -29.40 11.37 23.00
CA ARG A 498 -28.55 10.18 23.21
C ARG A 498 -28.81 9.48 24.54
N LYS A 499 -29.39 10.15 25.54
CA LYS A 499 -29.72 9.52 26.83
C LYS A 499 -30.98 8.66 26.71
N LYS A 500 -31.95 9.08 25.89
CA LYS A 500 -33.24 8.39 25.74
C LYS A 500 -33.27 7.35 24.63
N VAL A 501 -32.58 7.58 23.51
CA VAL A 501 -32.64 6.71 22.33
C VAL A 501 -31.33 5.94 22.14
N LYS A 502 -31.26 4.73 22.69
CA LYS A 502 -30.28 3.70 22.30
C LYS A 502 -30.79 3.05 21.01
N ASN A 503 -29.94 2.88 20.00
CA ASN A 503 -30.28 2.18 18.74
C ASN A 503 -31.31 2.83 17.80
N GLY A 504 -31.41 4.16 17.75
CA GLY A 504 -32.08 4.79 16.61
C GLY A 504 -31.36 4.38 15.33
N MET A 505 -32.01 3.56 14.50
CA MET A 505 -31.61 3.34 13.12
C MET A 505 -31.42 4.73 12.55
N ARG A 506 -30.18 5.11 12.20
CA ARG A 506 -30.08 6.01 11.07
C ARG A 506 -30.79 5.24 9.98
N GLN A 507 -31.87 5.77 9.42
CA GLN A 507 -32.08 5.47 8.01
C GLN A 507 -30.72 5.78 7.42
N HIS A 508 -29.97 4.73 7.06
CA HIS A 508 -28.79 4.89 6.26
C HIS A 508 -29.36 5.45 4.97
N VAL A 509 -29.56 6.77 4.96
CA VAL A 509 -29.53 7.52 3.74
C VAL A 509 -28.07 7.38 3.36
N MET A 510 -27.79 6.25 2.71
CA MET A 510 -26.78 6.15 1.70
C MET A 510 -27.21 7.21 0.69
N LEU A 511 -26.89 8.48 0.98
CA LEU A 511 -26.83 9.50 -0.04
C LEU A 511 -25.70 9.00 -0.94
N ILE A 512 -26.10 8.27 -1.96
CA ILE A 512 -25.44 8.28 -3.25
C ILE A 512 -25.41 9.78 -3.60
N CYS A 513 -24.27 10.42 -3.35
CA CYS A 513 -24.08 11.80 -3.75
C CYS A 513 -23.84 11.77 -5.27
N ASN A 514 -24.90 12.07 -6.03
CA ASN A 514 -24.87 12.37 -7.46
C ASN A 514 -23.83 13.43 -7.85
#